data_AF-A0A954JQN5-F1
#
_entry.id   AF-A0A954JQN5-F1
#
_cell.length_a   1.000
_cell.length_b   1.000
_cell.length_c   1.000
_cell.angle_alpha   90.00
_cell.angle_beta   90.00
_cell.angle_gamma   90.00
#
_symmetry.space_group_name_H-M   'P 1'
#
loop_
_entity.id
_entity.type
_entity.pdbx_description
1 polymer ?
#
loop_
_entity_poly.entity_id
_entity_poly.type
_entity_poly.pdbx_seq_one_letter_code
_entity_poly.pdbx_strand_id
1 'polypeptide(L)'
;NALTTWIHGPGHLAVGASTAVFGTLGLFTFYEFARRNRLKDQYPRTYRYRPFATLLAGAVLLGFLGMGGGDGNNKVDVLSHVTGFVSGSVLGVIFAWLRWPVGWSERHQTWAGYGCVSVILGAWALALGA
;
A
#
# COMPACT_ATOMS: atom_id res chain seq x y z
N ASN A 1 -5.01 6.68 -6.74
CA ASN A 1 -5.63 7.27 -7.93
C ASN A 1 -6.58 8.38 -7.56
N ALA A 2 -7.74 8.14 -6.95
CA ALA A 2 -8.66 9.22 -6.58
C ALA A 2 -7.98 10.34 -5.75
N LEU A 3 -7.23 9.99 -4.70
CA LEU A 3 -6.47 10.96 -3.89
C LEU A 3 -5.41 11.72 -4.72
N THR A 4 -4.71 11.02 -5.60
CA THR A 4 -3.69 11.58 -6.50
C THR A 4 -4.30 12.57 -7.51
N THR A 5 -5.41 12.19 -8.15
CA THR A 5 -6.14 13.02 -9.11
C THR A 5 -6.76 14.23 -8.42
N TRP A 6 -7.28 14.07 -7.19
CA TRP A 6 -7.79 15.18 -6.40
C TRP A 6 -6.72 16.23 -6.09
N ILE A 7 -5.48 15.80 -5.81
CA ILE A 7 -4.37 16.72 -5.53
C ILE A 7 -3.83 17.37 -6.82
N HIS A 8 -3.73 16.64 -7.93
CA HIS A 8 -3.21 17.20 -9.19
C HIS A 8 -4.21 18.08 -9.94
N GLY A 9 -5.52 17.85 -9.79
CA GLY A 9 -6.57 18.56 -10.51
C GLY A 9 -7.00 17.88 -11.84
N PRO A 10 -8.00 18.45 -12.53
CA PRO A 10 -8.55 17.89 -13.76
C PRO A 10 -7.51 17.89 -14.90
N GLY A 11 -7.43 16.78 -15.64
CA GLY A 11 -6.51 16.60 -16.78
C GLY A 11 -5.29 15.70 -16.51
N HIS A 12 -5.07 15.24 -15.28
CA HIS A 12 -4.00 14.30 -14.96
C HIS A 12 -4.38 12.86 -15.38
N LEU A 13 -3.65 12.28 -16.33
CA LEU A 13 -3.72 10.85 -16.67
C LEU A 13 -2.91 10.03 -15.66
N ALA A 14 -3.56 9.55 -14.60
CA ALA A 14 -2.91 8.70 -13.60
C ALA A 14 -3.01 7.22 -14.01
N VAL A 15 -1.89 6.59 -14.37
CA VAL A 15 -1.81 5.13 -14.56
C VAL A 15 -1.59 4.49 -13.19
N GLY A 16 -2.67 3.99 -12.61
CA GLY A 16 -2.73 3.64 -11.18
C GLY A 16 -1.99 2.40 -10.69
N ALA A 17 -1.22 1.73 -11.56
CA ALA A 17 -0.55 0.48 -11.22
C ALA A 17 0.51 0.68 -10.13
N SER A 18 1.38 1.69 -10.25
CA SER A 18 2.39 2.00 -9.23
C SER A 18 1.75 2.46 -7.93
N THR A 19 0.66 3.24 -7.99
CA THR A 19 -0.10 3.64 -6.80
C THR A 19 -0.63 2.45 -6.01
N ALA A 20 -1.07 1.38 -6.68
CA ALA A 20 -1.51 0.16 -6.02
C ALA A 20 -0.36 -0.59 -5.33
N VAL A 21 0.83 -0.63 -5.95
CA VAL A 21 2.05 -1.21 -5.35
C VAL A 21 2.43 -0.46 -4.07
N PHE A 22 2.52 0.87 -4.13
CA PHE A 22 2.86 1.67 -2.95
C PHE A 22 1.75 1.65 -1.89
N GLY A 23 0.49 1.57 -2.29
CA GLY A 23 -0.62 1.31 -1.38
C GLY A 23 -0.49 -0.02 -0.64
N THR A 24 -0.11 -1.08 -1.34
CA THR A 24 0.14 -2.39 -0.71
C THR A 24 1.33 -2.33 0.25
N LEU A 25 2.41 -1.64 -0.14
CA LEU A 25 3.58 -1.42 0.73
C LEU A 25 3.21 -0.66 2.01
N GLY A 26 2.45 0.43 1.90
CA GLY A 26 1.96 1.20 3.05
C GLY A 26 1.08 0.36 3.97
N LEU A 27 0.17 -0.43 3.39
CA LEU A 27 -0.71 -1.34 4.14
C LEU A 27 0.10 -2.32 4.97
N PHE A 28 1.04 -3.05 4.38
CA PHE A 28 1.84 -4.02 5.13
C PHE A 28 2.75 -3.36 6.17
N THR A 29 3.34 -2.22 5.83
CA THR A 29 4.21 -1.45 6.72
C THR A 29 3.49 -1.09 8.02
N PHE A 30 2.30 -0.49 7.90
CA PHE A 30 1.55 0.01 9.05
C PHE A 30 0.73 -1.07 9.74
N TYR A 31 0.25 -2.09 9.02
CA TYR A 31 -0.35 -3.27 9.63
C TYR A 31 0.63 -3.97 10.57
N GLU A 32 1.85 -4.27 10.09
CA GLU A 32 2.87 -4.92 10.91
C GLU A 32 3.37 -4.01 12.04
N PHE A 33 3.53 -2.71 11.80
CA PHE A 33 3.86 -1.76 12.86
C PHE A 33 2.81 -1.80 13.98
N ALA A 34 1.54 -1.65 13.65
CA ALA A 34 0.44 -1.64 14.61
C ALA A 34 0.33 -2.99 15.34
N ARG A 35 0.44 -4.11 14.62
CA ARG A 35 0.42 -5.46 15.19
C ARG A 35 1.56 -5.66 16.20
N ARG A 36 2.79 -5.33 15.82
CA ARG A 36 3.98 -5.49 16.68
C ARG A 36 3.99 -4.53 17.86
N ASN A 37 3.55 -3.28 17.66
CA ASN A 37 3.47 -2.28 18.72
C ASN A 37 2.48 -2.68 19.82
N ARG A 38 1.42 -3.45 19.49
CA ARG A 38 0.50 -4.03 20.48
C ARG A 38 1.14 -5.15 21.30
N LEU A 39 2.02 -5.94 20.68
CA LEU A 39 2.68 -7.08 21.33
C LEU A 39 3.97 -6.68 22.05
N LYS A 40 4.43 -5.43 21.93
CA LYS A 40 5.75 -4.99 22.41
C LYS A 40 5.97 -5.21 23.91
N ASP A 41 4.91 -5.14 24.72
CA ASP A 41 4.99 -5.30 26.17
C ASP A 41 5.08 -6.78 26.59
N GLN A 42 4.87 -7.71 25.65
CA GLN A 42 5.06 -9.15 25.85
C GLN A 42 6.50 -9.60 25.57
N TYR A 43 7.35 -8.72 25.03
CA TYR A 43 8.75 -9.04 24.69
C TYR A 43 9.74 -8.34 25.64
N PRO A 44 10.98 -8.85 25.79
CA PRO A 44 12.04 -8.18 26.53
C PRO A 44 12.24 -6.73 26.05
N ARG A 45 12.63 -5.82 26.96
CA ARG A 45 12.83 -4.38 26.67
C ARG A 45 13.71 -4.12 25.44
N THR A 46 14.69 -4.98 25.17
CA THR A 46 15.56 -4.93 23.99
C THR A 46 14.79 -4.94 22.66
N TYR A 47 13.58 -5.52 22.62
CA TYR A 47 12.74 -5.62 21.43
C TYR A 47 11.65 -4.54 21.36
N ARG A 48 11.60 -3.61 22.32
CA ARG A 48 10.55 -2.57 22.38
C ARG A 48 10.54 -1.66 21.14
N TYR A 49 11.69 -1.52 20.47
CA TYR A 49 11.85 -0.71 19.25
C TYR A 49 11.66 -1.49 17.95
N ARG A 50 11.50 -2.83 17.99
CA ARG A 50 11.26 -3.65 16.78
C ARG A 50 10.11 -3.18 15.88
N PRO A 51 9.00 -2.63 16.39
CA PRO A 51 7.94 -2.13 15.53
C PRO A 51 8.44 -1.05 14.57
N PHE A 52 9.32 -0.14 15.02
CA PHE A 52 9.84 0.94 14.18
C PHE A 52 10.69 0.46 13.00
N ALA A 53 11.26 -0.75 13.09
CA ALA A 53 11.99 -1.35 11.97
C ALA A 53 11.09 -1.56 10.75
N THR A 54 9.79 -1.83 10.92
CA THR A 54 8.87 -1.96 9.77
C THR A 54 8.59 -0.61 9.12
N LEU A 55 8.46 0.46 9.92
CA LEU A 55 8.33 1.83 9.40
C LEU A 55 9.58 2.24 8.61
N LEU A 56 10.77 1.96 9.16
CA LEU A 56 12.03 2.25 8.48
C LEU A 56 12.14 1.46 7.17
N ALA A 57 11.83 0.16 7.19
CA ALA A 57 11.84 -0.66 5.98
C ALA A 57 10.86 -0.13 4.91
N GLY A 58 9.63 0.22 5.31
CA GLY A 58 8.64 0.82 4.41
C GLY A 58 9.10 2.16 3.82
N ALA A 59 9.69 3.03 4.64
CA ALA A 59 10.24 4.30 4.20
C ALA A 59 11.44 4.14 3.25
N VAL A 60 12.35 3.20 3.55
CA VAL A 60 13.49 2.88 2.69
C VAL A 60 13.00 2.31 1.36
N LEU A 61 12.02 1.41 1.35
CA LEU A 61 11.45 0.86 0.12
C LEU A 61 10.69 1.93 -0.68
N LEU A 62 9.97 2.84 -0.02
CA LEU A 62 9.32 3.98 -0.68
C LEU A 62 10.35 4.90 -1.32
N GLY A 63 11.45 5.20 -0.63
CA GLY A 63 12.54 6.01 -1.18
C GLY A 63 13.25 5.32 -2.34
N PHE A 64 13.65 4.07 -2.14
CA PHE A 64 14.42 3.29 -3.11
C PHE A 64 13.63 3.00 -4.40
N LEU A 65 12.35 2.63 -4.28
CA LEU A 65 11.51 2.26 -5.42
C LEU A 65 10.72 3.46 -5.97
N GLY A 66 10.35 4.41 -5.11
CA GLY A 66 9.33 5.41 -5.41
C GLY A 66 9.85 6.81 -5.71
N MET A 67 11.10 7.13 -5.38
CA MET A 67 11.64 8.48 -5.61
C MET A 67 12.33 8.66 -6.96
N GLY A 68 12.70 7.58 -7.67
CA GLY A 68 13.09 7.60 -9.09
C GLY A 68 14.30 8.46 -9.49
N GLY A 69 15.34 7.84 -10.03
CA GLY A 69 16.46 8.51 -10.72
C GLY A 69 16.15 8.78 -12.19
N GLY A 70 15.19 9.67 -12.48
CA GLY A 70 14.84 10.03 -13.85
C GLY A 70 15.97 10.78 -14.55
N ASP A 71 16.32 10.34 -15.76
CA ASP A 71 16.92 11.24 -16.75
C ASP A 71 15.91 12.35 -17.09
N GLY A 72 16.38 13.51 -17.57
CA GLY A 72 15.56 14.73 -17.71
C GLY A 72 14.26 14.61 -18.53
N ASN A 73 14.04 13.46 -19.19
CA ASN A 73 12.88 13.17 -20.03
C ASN A 73 11.85 12.21 -19.39
N ASN A 74 12.17 11.49 -18.31
CA ASN A 74 11.27 10.50 -17.72
C ASN A 74 10.89 10.88 -16.29
N LYS A 75 9.81 11.65 -16.15
CA LYS A 75 9.32 12.12 -14.84
C LYS A 75 8.61 10.99 -14.11
N VAL A 76 9.14 10.63 -12.94
CA VAL A 76 8.48 9.70 -12.01
C VAL A 76 7.37 10.44 -11.26
N ASP A 77 6.16 9.88 -11.24
CA ASP A 77 5.04 10.41 -10.48
C ASP A 77 5.17 10.04 -8.99
N VAL A 78 6.08 10.72 -8.31
CA VAL A 78 6.36 10.56 -6.88
C VAL A 78 5.11 10.83 -6.04
N LEU A 79 4.26 11.77 -6.46
CA LEU A 79 3.04 12.10 -5.75
C LEU A 79 2.07 10.91 -5.74
N SER A 80 1.94 10.17 -6.84
CA SER A 80 1.16 8.94 -6.89
C SER A 80 1.69 7.86 -5.93
N HIS A 81 3.01 7.76 -5.78
CA HIS A 81 3.64 6.80 -4.89
C HIS A 81 3.39 7.13 -3.42
N VAL A 82 3.59 8.39 -3.04
CA VAL A 82 3.34 8.87 -1.67
C VAL A 82 1.87 8.77 -1.31
N THR A 83 0.97 9.21 -2.21
CA THR A 83 -0.48 9.14 -1.97
C THR A 83 -0.98 7.69 -1.89
N GLY A 84 -0.42 6.79 -2.71
CA GLY A 84 -0.63 5.35 -2.59
C GLY A 84 -0.21 4.85 -1.21
N PHE A 85 1.04 5.10 -0.82
CA PHE A 85 1.59 4.67 0.47
C PHE A 85 0.77 5.17 1.67
N VAL A 86 0.37 6.44 1.68
CA VAL A 86 -0.48 7.01 2.74
C VAL A 86 -1.84 6.32 2.79
N SER A 87 -2.50 6.16 1.63
CA SER A 87 -3.81 5.48 1.56
C SER A 87 -3.74 4.05 2.10
N GLY A 88 -2.69 3.33 1.70
CA GLY A 88 -2.38 2.00 2.20
C GLY A 88 -2.14 1.95 3.69
N SER A 89 -1.37 2.91 4.21
CA SER A 89 -1.03 3.01 5.63
C SER A 89 -2.28 3.14 6.50
N VAL A 90 -3.25 3.96 6.08
CA VAL A 90 -4.55 4.09 6.75
C VAL A 90 -5.27 2.74 6.79
N LEU A 91 -5.36 2.03 5.66
CA LEU A 91 -5.96 0.70 5.61
C LEU A 91 -5.23 -0.29 6.53
N GLY A 92 -3.90 -0.31 6.52
CA GLY A 92 -3.09 -1.18 7.37
C GLY A 92 -3.39 -1.02 8.85
N VAL A 93 -3.50 0.24 9.33
CA VAL A 93 -3.90 0.53 10.71
C VAL A 93 -5.32 0.05 10.99
N ILE A 94 -6.28 0.29 10.08
CA ILE A 94 -7.66 -0.17 10.22
C ILE A 94 -7.72 -1.69 10.33
N PHE A 95 -7.05 -2.44 9.45
CA PHE A 95 -7.00 -3.91 9.49
C PHE A 95 -6.38 -4.44 10.78
N ALA A 96 -5.31 -3.81 11.26
CA ALA A 96 -4.69 -4.18 12.54
C ALA A 96 -5.62 -3.86 13.73
N TRP A 97 -6.41 -2.79 13.64
CA TRP A 97 -7.37 -2.41 14.66
C TRP A 97 -8.55 -3.38 14.72
N LEU A 98 -9.13 -3.72 13.56
CA LEU A 98 -10.25 -4.66 13.40
C LEU A 98 -9.91 -6.10 13.79
N ARG A 99 -8.63 -6.42 14.01
CA ARG A 99 -8.16 -7.78 14.35
C ARG A 99 -8.67 -8.82 13.35
N TRP A 100 -8.60 -8.48 12.06
CA TRP A 100 -9.11 -9.34 11.01
C TRP A 100 -8.54 -10.76 11.18
N PRO A 101 -9.40 -11.80 11.19
CA PRO A 101 -8.98 -13.16 11.52
C PRO A 101 -7.89 -13.63 10.55
N VAL A 102 -6.75 -14.02 11.12
CA VAL A 102 -5.62 -14.58 10.39
C VAL A 102 -5.87 -16.08 10.28
N GLY A 103 -6.33 -16.55 9.12
CA GLY A 103 -6.68 -17.96 8.92
C GLY A 103 -7.87 -18.18 7.99
N TRP A 104 -7.89 -17.49 6.85
CA TRP A 104 -8.88 -17.75 5.82
C TRP A 104 -8.65 -19.17 5.29
N SER A 105 -9.72 -19.95 5.12
CA SER A 105 -9.58 -21.23 4.42
C SER A 105 -9.12 -20.97 2.99
N GLU A 106 -8.40 -21.92 2.38
CA GLU A 106 -7.86 -21.80 1.02
C GLU A 106 -8.92 -21.29 0.04
N ARG A 107 -10.16 -21.79 0.15
CA ARG A 107 -11.30 -21.36 -0.66
C ARG A 107 -11.56 -19.85 -0.60
N HIS A 108 -11.55 -19.24 0.59
CA HIS A 108 -11.77 -17.80 0.73
C HIS A 108 -10.61 -17.00 0.13
N GLN A 109 -9.37 -17.47 0.29
CA GLN A 109 -8.20 -16.83 -0.31
C GLN A 109 -8.22 -16.92 -1.84
N THR A 110 -8.63 -18.07 -2.39
CA THR A 110 -8.83 -18.26 -3.83
C THR A 110 -9.91 -17.33 -4.37
N TRP A 111 -11.06 -17.21 -3.71
CA TRP A 111 -12.12 -16.28 -4.11
C TRP A 111 -11.69 -14.82 -4.03
N ALA A 112 -10.95 -14.44 -2.98
CA ALA A 112 -10.36 -13.09 -2.90
C ALA A 112 -9.37 -12.83 -4.04
N GLY A 113 -8.57 -13.83 -4.41
CA GLY A 113 -7.67 -13.79 -5.57
C GLY A 113 -8.43 -13.58 -6.88
N TYR A 114 -9.45 -14.38 -7.16
CA TYR A 114 -10.30 -14.21 -8.34
C TYR A 114 -11.03 -12.87 -8.35
N GLY A 115 -11.49 -12.39 -7.18
CA GLY A 115 -12.09 -11.08 -7.03
C GLY A 115 -11.11 -9.96 -7.41
N CYS A 116 -9.87 -10.04 -6.92
CA CYS A 116 -8.81 -9.09 -7.26
C CYS A 116 -8.52 -9.05 -8.77
N VAL A 117 -8.32 -10.22 -9.39
CA VAL A 117 -8.09 -10.33 -10.84
C VAL A 117 -9.28 -9.77 -11.62
N SER A 118 -10.51 -10.13 -11.23
CA SER A 118 -11.74 -9.64 -11.87
C SER A 118 -11.87 -8.11 -11.78
N VAL A 119 -11.52 -7.51 -10.64
CA VAL A 119 -11.53 -6.04 -10.48
C VAL A 119 -10.52 -5.38 -11.41
N ILE A 120 -9.31 -5.93 -11.52
CA ILE A 120 -8.29 -5.41 -12.44
C ILE A 120 -8.79 -5.52 -13.88
N LEU A 121 -9.22 -6.71 -14.31
CA LEU A 121 -9.72 -6.92 -15.68
C LEU A 121 -10.92 -6.03 -16.00
N GLY A 122 -11.87 -5.89 -15.06
CA GLY A 122 -13.04 -5.04 -15.22
C GLY A 122 -12.66 -3.56 -15.35
N ALA A 123 -11.69 -3.08 -14.57
CA ALA A 123 -11.20 -1.71 -14.69
C ALA A 123 -10.57 -1.44 -16.06
N TRP A 124 -9.79 -2.38 -16.59
CA TRP A 124 -9.19 -2.27 -17.93
C TRP A 124 -10.23 -2.36 -19.04
N ALA A 125 -11.22 -3.26 -18.93
CA ALA A 125 -12.29 -3.37 -19.91
C ALA A 125 -13.12 -2.07 -20.00
N LEU A 126 -13.44 -1.45 -18.85
CA LEU A 126 -14.13 -0.16 -18.81
C LEU A 126 -13.28 0.97 -19.38
N ALA A 127 -11.97 0.99 -19.10
CA ALA A 127 -11.06 2.02 -19.60
C ALA A 127 -10.84 1.93 -21.12
N LEU A 128 -10.87 0.72 -21.70
CA LEU A 128 -10.72 0.49 -23.14
C LEU A 128 -12.04 0.60 -23.92
N GLY A 129 -13.18 0.44 -23.25
CA GLY A 129 -14.51 0.53 -23.84
C GLY A 129 -15.15 1.93 -23.82
N ALA A 130 -14.50 2.90 -23.16
CA ALA A 130 -14.88 4.31 -23.10
C ALA A 130 -14.02 5.14 -24.06
#